data_AF-A0AA94JTU4-F1
#
_entry.id   AF-A0AA94JTU4-F1
#
_cell.length_a   1.000
_cell.length_b   1.000
_cell.length_c   1.000
_cell.angle_alpha   90.00
_cell.angle_beta   90.00
_cell.angle_gamma   90.00
#
_symmetry.space_group_name_H-M   'P 1'
#
loop_
_entity.id
_entity.type
_entity.pdbx_description
1 polymer ?
#
loop_
_entity_poly.entity_id
_entity_poly.type
_entity_poly.pdbx_seq_one_letter_code
_entity_poly.pdbx_strand_id
1 'polypeptide(L)'
;MRSRCTLLIEQLSIAYRCHCSIGNSVNLKEMIHEVLKTFVSESYAFYGHFCLLTEDMTFENFDSFGKIIDFDYKKYDDYKDQLSIINDEDLIILKINLDNGILFLASKNVDVDCSFFLLMFESLISKLNLSVNACLNYNKLEKVNHLLKKQKKELIKANKIKDDFLANMSHELKTPLNSISIISKVMANNKDNKLDDLSLKNIKIINKCSEDLTEIINDILDISKIEAGELTITKNNISLKNLIEELYDSFAPIAHNKNIGFINNFQINNDNIFTDEHRTKQIIKNWNDPEVVDTFLIS
;
A
#
# COMPACT_ATOMS: atom_id res chain seq x y z
N MET A 1 -66.04 2.81 18.28
CA MET A 1 -65.63 2.56 16.88
C MET A 1 -64.68 3.68 16.43
N ARG A 2 -63.39 3.61 16.77
CA ARG A 2 -62.38 4.35 16.00
C ARG A 2 -62.42 3.78 14.58
N SER A 3 -62.63 4.63 13.57
CA SER A 3 -62.75 4.21 12.18
C SER A 3 -61.54 3.37 11.77
N ARG A 4 -61.76 2.24 11.11
CA ARG A 4 -60.72 1.36 10.53
C ARG A 4 -59.70 2.16 9.68
N CYS A 5 -60.14 3.27 9.07
CA CYS A 5 -59.26 4.17 8.32
C CYS A 5 -58.27 4.95 9.20
N THR A 6 -58.64 5.34 10.42
CA THR A 6 -57.74 6.06 11.34
C THR A 6 -56.59 5.16 11.80
N LEU A 7 -56.88 3.89 12.10
CA LEU A 7 -55.89 2.89 12.48
C LEU A 7 -54.86 2.64 11.36
N LEU A 8 -55.33 2.53 10.11
CA LEU A 8 -54.47 2.32 8.95
C LEU A 8 -53.52 3.50 8.69
N ILE A 9 -54.00 4.74 8.86
CA ILE A 9 -53.18 5.95 8.68
C ILE A 9 -52.11 6.06 9.76
N GLU A 10 -52.44 5.77 11.02
CA GLU A 10 -51.46 5.72 12.12
C GLU A 10 -50.37 4.68 11.86
N GLN A 11 -50.77 3.47 11.45
CA GLN A 11 -49.89 2.37 11.06
C GLN A 11 -48.92 2.73 9.93
N LEU A 12 -49.41 3.33 8.83
CA LEU A 12 -48.58 3.82 7.74
C LEU A 12 -47.61 4.92 8.19
N SER A 13 -48.07 5.82 9.06
CA SER A 13 -47.26 6.91 9.57
C SER A 13 -46.10 6.43 10.44
N ILE A 14 -46.31 5.37 11.24
CA ILE A 14 -45.27 4.73 12.05
C ILE A 14 -44.24 4.09 11.13
N ALA A 15 -44.69 3.28 10.16
CA ALA A 15 -43.82 2.64 9.18
C ALA A 15 -42.93 3.65 8.44
N TYR A 16 -43.52 4.77 7.98
CA TYR A 16 -42.77 5.84 7.32
C TYR A 16 -41.70 6.47 8.22
N ARG A 17 -42.02 6.80 9.47
CA ARG A 17 -41.05 7.40 10.41
C ARG A 17 -39.89 6.44 10.71
N CYS A 18 -40.18 5.16 10.94
CA CYS A 18 -39.17 4.12 11.12
C CYS A 18 -38.30 3.95 9.86
N HIS A 19 -38.89 4.00 8.67
CA HIS A 19 -38.11 3.97 7.43
C HIS A 19 -37.19 5.18 7.31
N CYS A 20 -37.66 6.38 7.66
CA CYS A 20 -36.90 7.62 7.57
C CYS A 20 -35.78 7.75 8.61
N SER A 21 -35.81 7.02 9.72
CA SER A 21 -34.70 7.06 10.70
C SER A 21 -33.48 6.25 10.25
N ILE A 22 -33.67 5.26 9.38
CA ILE A 22 -32.61 4.38 8.88
C ILE A 22 -31.76 5.08 7.82
N GLY A 23 -30.44 5.14 8.05
CA GLY A 23 -29.46 5.63 7.09
C GLY A 23 -29.18 7.14 7.16
N ASN A 24 -29.59 7.82 8.23
CA ASN A 24 -29.39 9.26 8.40
C ASN A 24 -27.96 9.67 8.84
N SER A 25 -27.13 8.71 9.24
CA SER A 25 -25.72 8.95 9.55
C SER A 25 -24.84 7.84 8.97
N VAL A 26 -23.63 8.21 8.57
CA VAL A 26 -22.57 7.28 8.18
C VAL A 26 -21.89 6.70 9.42
N ASN A 27 -21.99 7.38 10.57
CA ASN A 27 -21.54 6.86 11.85
C ASN A 27 -22.56 5.84 12.36
N LEU A 28 -22.11 4.58 12.45
CA LEU A 28 -22.95 3.46 12.90
C LEU A 28 -23.60 3.74 14.26
N LYS A 29 -22.88 4.36 15.20
CA LYS A 29 -23.39 4.63 16.55
C LYS A 29 -24.53 5.64 16.52
N GLU A 30 -24.35 6.76 15.82
CA GLU A 30 -25.38 7.78 15.68
C GLU A 30 -26.60 7.24 14.92
N MET A 31 -26.36 6.48 13.84
CA MET A 31 -27.43 5.88 13.05
C MET A 31 -28.26 4.90 13.89
N ILE A 32 -27.64 3.98 14.61
CA ILE A 32 -28.35 3.00 15.44
C ILE A 32 -29.09 3.71 16.59
N HIS A 33 -28.49 4.74 17.20
CA HIS A 33 -29.14 5.50 18.26
C HIS A 33 -30.45 6.14 17.80
N GLU A 34 -30.44 6.80 16.64
CA GLU A 34 -31.64 7.43 16.07
C GLU A 34 -32.67 6.39 15.61
N VAL A 35 -32.24 5.23 15.11
CA VAL A 35 -33.12 4.10 14.80
C VAL A 35 -33.80 3.59 16.06
N LEU A 36 -33.05 3.29 17.13
CA LEU A 36 -33.57 2.82 18.41
C LEU A 36 -34.54 3.82 19.02
N LYS A 37 -34.15 5.10 19.08
CA LYS A 37 -34.99 6.18 19.60
C LYS A 37 -36.31 6.29 18.85
N THR A 38 -36.26 6.28 17.52
CA THR A 38 -37.47 6.35 16.68
C THR A 38 -38.33 5.11 16.87
N PHE A 39 -37.74 3.92 16.84
CA PHE A 39 -38.48 2.67 16.94
C PHE A 39 -39.17 2.56 18.30
N VAL A 40 -38.48 2.88 19.40
CA VAL A 40 -39.08 2.90 20.75
C VAL A 40 -40.18 3.96 20.85
N SER A 41 -39.95 5.17 20.35
CA SER A 41 -40.93 6.25 20.46
C SER A 41 -42.21 6.00 19.63
N GLU A 42 -42.10 5.25 18.53
CA GLU A 42 -43.16 5.10 17.53
C GLU A 42 -43.87 3.73 17.57
N SER A 43 -43.23 2.67 18.09
CA SER A 43 -43.77 1.29 18.04
C SER A 43 -44.46 0.82 19.34
N TYR A 44 -44.79 1.74 20.26
CA TYR A 44 -45.30 1.42 21.61
C TYR A 44 -44.34 0.56 22.46
N ALA A 45 -43.13 0.30 21.98
CA ALA A 45 -42.06 -0.26 22.80
C ALA A 45 -41.64 0.76 23.86
N PHE A 46 -41.18 0.29 25.01
CA PHE A 46 -40.64 1.15 26.05
C PHE A 46 -39.12 0.99 26.21
N TYR A 47 -38.54 0.06 25.45
CA TYR A 47 -37.11 -0.18 25.39
C TYR A 47 -36.70 -0.82 24.06
N GLY A 48 -35.52 -0.46 23.58
CA GLY A 48 -34.86 -1.03 22.42
C GLY A 48 -33.38 -1.27 22.71
N HIS A 49 -32.85 -2.36 22.17
CA HIS A 49 -31.46 -2.78 22.37
C HIS A 49 -30.87 -3.28 21.05
N PHE A 50 -29.65 -2.87 20.73
CA PHE A 50 -28.95 -3.32 19.55
C PHE A 50 -27.63 -3.99 19.93
N CYS A 51 -27.45 -5.21 19.47
CA CYS A 51 -26.19 -5.94 19.55
C CYS A 51 -25.50 -5.93 18.18
N LEU A 52 -24.18 -5.80 18.16
CA LEU A 52 -23.37 -5.87 16.95
C LEU A 52 -22.50 -7.13 16.97
N LEU A 53 -22.38 -7.79 15.82
CA LEU A 53 -21.48 -8.92 15.64
C LEU A 53 -20.03 -8.44 15.67
N THR A 54 -19.23 -8.98 16.58
CA THR A 54 -17.81 -8.70 16.70
C THR A 54 -16.98 -9.59 15.77
N GLU A 55 -15.68 -9.31 15.69
CA GLU A 55 -14.72 -10.13 14.95
C GLU A 55 -14.59 -11.55 15.52
N ASP A 56 -14.89 -11.73 16.81
CA ASP A 56 -14.87 -13.04 17.51
C ASP A 56 -16.15 -13.87 17.28
N MET A 57 -17.00 -13.46 16.33
CA MET A 57 -18.28 -14.08 16.02
C MET A 57 -19.26 -14.10 17.21
N THR A 58 -19.13 -13.14 18.12
CA THR A 58 -20.01 -12.95 19.28
C THR A 58 -20.82 -11.67 19.13
N PHE A 59 -22.08 -11.67 19.56
CA PHE A 59 -22.88 -10.46 19.63
C PHE A 59 -22.59 -9.71 20.93
N GLU A 60 -22.09 -8.48 20.81
CA GLU A 60 -21.85 -7.59 21.95
C GLU A 60 -22.83 -6.42 21.95
N ASN A 61 -23.11 -5.91 23.16
CA ASN A 61 -23.95 -4.73 23.33
C ASN A 61 -23.33 -3.53 22.61
N PHE A 62 -24.10 -2.90 21.72
CA PHE A 62 -23.65 -1.74 20.95
C PHE A 62 -24.34 -0.45 21.40
N ASP A 63 -25.68 -0.44 21.49
CA ASP A 63 -26.44 0.70 22.00
C ASP A 63 -27.83 0.29 22.51
N SER A 64 -28.43 1.12 23.36
CA SER A 64 -29.79 0.90 23.88
C SER A 64 -30.52 2.22 24.14
N PHE A 65 -31.85 2.17 24.10
CA PHE A 65 -32.70 3.33 24.35
C PHE A 65 -33.99 2.93 25.07
N GLY A 66 -34.39 3.67 26.11
CA GLY A 66 -35.67 3.47 26.80
C GLY A 66 -35.53 3.32 28.32
N LYS A 67 -36.53 2.69 28.95
CA LYS A 67 -36.71 2.70 30.42
C LYS A 67 -36.30 1.41 31.16
N ILE A 68 -35.88 0.35 30.48
CA ILE A 68 -35.41 -0.89 31.14
C ILE A 68 -33.96 -0.71 31.58
N ILE A 69 -33.66 -1.16 32.81
CA ILE A 69 -32.33 -1.07 33.42
C ILE A 69 -31.56 -2.39 33.27
N ASP A 70 -32.24 -3.56 33.24
CA ASP A 70 -31.62 -4.89 33.09
C ASP A 70 -32.36 -5.75 32.03
N PHE A 71 -32.03 -5.56 30.75
CA PHE A 71 -32.48 -6.45 29.66
C PHE A 71 -31.41 -7.50 29.37
N ASP A 72 -31.68 -8.76 29.72
CA ASP A 72 -30.77 -9.87 29.44
C ASP A 72 -31.03 -10.46 28.04
N TYR A 73 -30.45 -9.84 27.02
CA TYR A 73 -30.62 -10.25 25.62
C TYR A 73 -30.15 -11.69 25.35
N LYS A 74 -29.24 -12.23 26.17
CA LYS A 74 -28.68 -13.58 25.99
C LYS A 74 -29.72 -14.68 26.20
N LYS A 75 -30.80 -14.41 26.94
CA LYS A 75 -31.93 -15.35 27.11
C LYS A 75 -32.66 -15.65 25.80
N TYR A 76 -32.51 -14.78 24.79
CA TYR A 76 -33.29 -14.81 23.57
C TYR A 76 -32.44 -15.14 22.32
N ASP A 77 -31.22 -15.62 22.49
CA ASP A 77 -30.27 -15.84 21.39
C ASP A 77 -30.59 -17.08 20.53
N ASP A 78 -31.30 -18.08 21.08
CA ASP A 78 -31.57 -19.38 20.42
C ASP A 78 -32.51 -19.32 19.19
N TYR A 79 -33.20 -18.20 18.95
CA TYR A 79 -34.15 -18.06 17.83
C TYR A 79 -33.46 -17.65 16.53
N LYS A 80 -33.56 -18.49 15.49
CA LYS A 80 -32.89 -18.33 14.19
C LYS A 80 -33.69 -17.57 13.13
N ASP A 81 -34.98 -17.35 13.34
CA ASP A 81 -35.80 -16.66 12.33
C ASP A 81 -35.37 -15.20 12.18
N GLN A 82 -35.54 -14.65 10.97
CA GLN A 82 -35.16 -13.27 10.69
C GLN A 82 -35.94 -12.26 11.56
N LEU A 83 -37.16 -12.64 11.95
CA LEU A 83 -38.07 -11.89 12.81
C LEU A 83 -38.77 -12.87 13.76
N SER A 84 -38.72 -12.61 15.06
CA SER A 84 -39.36 -13.45 16.07
C SER A 84 -40.07 -12.59 17.12
N ILE A 85 -41.26 -12.99 17.52
CA ILE A 85 -41.97 -12.42 18.67
C ILE A 85 -41.86 -13.42 19.81
N ILE A 86 -41.29 -12.99 20.93
CA ILE A 86 -41.09 -13.79 22.13
C ILE A 86 -41.95 -13.20 23.23
N ASN A 87 -42.85 -14.00 23.79
CA ASN A 87 -43.67 -13.61 24.93
C ASN A 87 -42.99 -14.10 26.21
N ASP A 88 -42.67 -13.18 27.11
CA ASP A 88 -42.00 -13.47 28.39
C ASP A 88 -42.74 -12.74 29.52
N GLU A 89 -43.53 -13.50 30.30
CA GLU A 89 -44.42 -12.99 31.35
C GLU A 89 -45.33 -11.83 30.87
N ASP A 90 -45.01 -10.59 31.28
CA ASP A 90 -45.74 -9.36 30.97
C ASP A 90 -45.16 -8.61 29.74
N LEU A 91 -44.13 -9.17 29.10
CA LEU A 91 -43.38 -8.55 28.01
C LEU A 91 -43.56 -9.26 26.69
N ILE A 92 -43.63 -8.46 25.63
CA ILE A 92 -43.53 -8.90 24.24
C ILE A 92 -42.20 -8.36 23.71
N ILE A 93 -41.31 -9.27 23.30
CA ILE A 93 -40.00 -8.94 22.74
C ILE A 93 -40.03 -9.24 21.25
N LEU A 94 -39.85 -8.21 20.44
CA LEU A 94 -39.59 -8.36 19.02
C LEU A 94 -38.08 -8.47 18.81
N LYS A 95 -37.62 -9.64 18.36
CA LYS A 95 -36.25 -9.90 17.93
C LYS A 95 -36.16 -9.77 16.42
N ILE A 96 -35.20 -8.97 15.96
CA ILE A 96 -34.90 -8.74 14.56
C ILE A 96 -33.45 -9.14 14.30
N ASN A 97 -33.24 -10.23 13.57
CA ASN A 97 -31.92 -10.70 13.20
C ASN A 97 -31.44 -9.99 11.92
N LEU A 98 -30.31 -9.30 12.04
CA LEU A 98 -29.58 -8.67 10.94
C LEU A 98 -28.32 -9.48 10.62
N ASP A 99 -27.69 -9.21 9.48
CA ASP A 99 -26.48 -9.93 9.07
C ASP A 99 -25.32 -9.73 10.06
N ASN A 100 -25.19 -8.51 10.60
CA ASN A 100 -24.12 -8.09 11.49
C ASN A 100 -24.62 -7.59 12.85
N GLY A 101 -25.88 -7.84 13.21
CA GLY A 101 -26.43 -7.36 14.46
C GLY A 101 -27.77 -7.99 14.83
N ILE A 102 -28.25 -7.69 16.02
CA ILE A 102 -29.57 -8.10 16.48
C ILE A 102 -30.24 -6.90 17.13
N LEU A 103 -31.46 -6.59 16.70
CA LEU A 103 -32.27 -5.53 17.28
C LEU A 103 -33.41 -6.16 18.09
N PHE A 104 -33.50 -5.77 19.36
CA PHE A 104 -34.58 -6.15 20.27
C PHE A 104 -35.44 -4.92 20.57
N LEU A 105 -36.76 -5.08 20.50
CA LEU A 105 -37.72 -4.11 21.01
C LEU A 105 -38.60 -4.77 22.06
N ALA A 106 -38.67 -4.20 23.25
CA ALA A 106 -39.52 -4.69 24.33
C ALA A 106 -40.74 -3.79 24.49
N SER A 107 -41.93 -4.38 24.44
CA SER A 107 -43.20 -3.74 24.74
C SER A 107 -43.93 -4.50 25.84
N LYS A 108 -44.89 -3.83 26.51
CA LYS A 108 -45.77 -4.51 27.46
C LYS A 108 -46.78 -5.34 26.66
N ASN A 109 -47.30 -6.39 27.28
CA ASN A 109 -48.38 -7.16 26.69
C ASN A 109 -49.62 -6.26 26.52
N VAL A 110 -49.80 -5.75 25.31
CA VAL A 110 -50.93 -4.94 24.88
C VAL A 110 -51.60 -5.75 23.77
N ASP A 111 -52.94 -5.74 23.71
CA ASP A 111 -53.77 -6.33 22.64
C ASP A 111 -53.51 -5.64 21.28
N VAL A 112 -52.27 -5.73 20.80
CA VAL A 112 -51.79 -5.13 19.57
C VAL A 112 -51.76 -6.23 18.52
N ASP A 113 -52.31 -5.93 17.35
CA ASP A 113 -52.30 -6.84 16.22
C ASP A 113 -50.84 -7.04 15.75
N CYS A 114 -50.24 -8.14 16.19
CA CYS A 114 -48.86 -8.50 15.91
C CYS A 114 -48.62 -8.68 14.40
N SER A 115 -49.66 -8.97 13.61
CA SER A 115 -49.55 -9.16 12.16
C SER A 115 -49.08 -7.90 11.43
N PHE A 116 -49.54 -6.71 11.86
CA PHE A 116 -49.11 -5.45 11.26
C PHE A 116 -47.63 -5.16 11.54
N PHE A 117 -47.18 -5.37 12.78
CA PHE A 117 -45.79 -5.15 13.15
C PHE A 117 -44.85 -6.09 12.40
N LEU A 118 -45.23 -7.36 12.26
CA LEU A 118 -44.46 -8.32 11.47
C LEU A 118 -44.27 -7.84 10.03
N LEU A 119 -45.35 -7.44 9.35
CA LEU A 119 -45.30 -6.94 7.97
C LEU A 119 -44.52 -5.63 7.82
N MET A 120 -44.67 -4.71 8.77
CA MET A 120 -43.91 -3.45 8.78
C MET A 120 -42.41 -3.73 8.87
N PHE A 121 -42.01 -4.60 9.80
CA PHE A 121 -40.60 -4.88 10.07
C PHE A 121 -39.94 -5.72 8.97
N GLU A 122 -40.64 -6.63 8.30
CA GLU A 122 -40.11 -7.34 7.11
C GLU A 122 -39.49 -6.37 6.09
N SER A 123 -40.18 -5.27 5.78
CA SER A 123 -39.67 -4.25 4.85
C SER A 123 -38.51 -3.42 5.42
N LEU A 124 -38.47 -3.19 6.74
CA LEU A 124 -37.44 -2.40 7.41
C LEU A 124 -36.13 -3.18 7.57
N ILE A 125 -36.20 -4.50 7.74
CA ILE A 125 -35.03 -5.35 7.96
C ILE A 125 -34.04 -5.22 6.81
N SER A 126 -34.52 -5.33 5.56
CA SER A 126 -33.66 -5.21 4.39
C SER A 126 -32.95 -3.84 4.35
N LYS A 127 -33.68 -2.75 4.64
CA LYS A 127 -33.10 -1.40 4.68
C LYS A 127 -32.09 -1.24 5.81
N LEU A 128 -32.42 -1.73 7.00
CA LEU A 128 -31.55 -1.66 8.17
C LEU A 128 -30.27 -2.48 7.97
N ASN A 129 -30.36 -3.69 7.41
CA ASN A 129 -29.22 -4.50 7.00
C ASN A 129 -28.29 -3.72 6.07
N LEU A 130 -28.84 -3.16 4.98
CA LEU A 130 -28.06 -2.38 4.02
C LEU A 130 -27.36 -1.19 4.68
N SER A 131 -28.06 -0.44 5.53
CA SER A 131 -27.47 0.72 6.21
C SER A 131 -26.41 0.36 7.23
N VAL A 132 -26.63 -0.68 8.05
CA VAL A 132 -25.61 -1.19 9.00
C VAL A 132 -24.37 -1.67 8.23
N ASN A 133 -24.56 -2.46 7.17
CA ASN A 133 -23.47 -2.95 6.32
C ASN A 133 -22.70 -1.80 5.66
N ALA A 134 -23.40 -0.76 5.18
CA ALA A 134 -22.79 0.43 4.61
C ALA A 134 -21.91 1.18 5.62
N CYS A 135 -22.40 1.40 6.85
CA CYS A 135 -21.63 2.03 7.92
C CYS A 135 -20.39 1.22 8.31
N LEU A 136 -20.52 -0.11 8.45
CA LEU A 136 -19.40 -0.99 8.75
C LEU A 136 -18.33 -0.96 7.65
N ASN A 137 -18.76 -1.03 6.39
CA ASN A 137 -17.86 -0.97 5.25
C ASN A 137 -17.16 0.39 5.12
N TYR A 138 -17.88 1.48 5.39
CA TYR A 138 -17.30 2.83 5.40
C TYR A 138 -16.18 2.94 6.45
N ASN A 139 -16.43 2.50 7.68
CA ASN A 139 -15.44 2.52 8.76
C ASN A 139 -14.20 1.67 8.43
N LYS A 140 -14.40 0.48 7.85
CA LYS A 140 -13.30 -0.38 7.37
C LYS A 140 -12.48 0.33 6.29
N LEU A 141 -13.15 0.92 5.30
CA LEU A 141 -12.51 1.62 4.19
C LEU A 141 -11.73 2.86 4.68
N GLU A 142 -12.28 3.62 5.63
CA GLU A 142 -11.60 4.77 6.21
C GLU A 142 -10.32 4.37 6.95
N LYS A 143 -10.39 3.34 7.80
CA LYS A 143 -9.22 2.80 8.52
C LYS A 143 -8.11 2.36 7.55
N VAL A 144 -8.47 1.60 6.51
CA VAL A 144 -7.53 1.14 5.48
C VAL A 144 -6.91 2.31 4.72
N ASN A 145 -7.73 3.29 4.32
CA ASN A 145 -7.23 4.49 3.63
C ASN A 145 -6.26 5.30 4.51
N HIS A 146 -6.54 5.44 5.80
CA HIS A 146 -5.65 6.14 6.72
C HIS A 146 -4.32 5.39 6.87
N LEU A 147 -4.36 4.07 7.04
CA LEU A 147 -3.15 3.23 7.12
C LEU A 147 -2.31 3.33 5.84
N LEU A 148 -2.94 3.21 4.67
CA LEU A 148 -2.28 3.33 3.36
C LEU A 148 -1.62 4.70 3.20
N LYS A 149 -2.31 5.79 3.56
CA LYS A 149 -1.74 7.14 3.52
C LYS A 149 -0.51 7.27 4.43
N LYS A 150 -0.53 6.66 5.61
CA LYS A 150 0.61 6.66 6.54
C LYS A 150 1.80 5.90 5.96
N GLN A 151 1.58 4.68 5.48
CA GLN A 151 2.62 3.85 4.86
C GLN A 151 3.22 4.51 3.62
N LYS A 152 2.40 5.13 2.76
CA LYS A 152 2.88 5.89 1.61
C LYS A 152 3.81 7.04 2.02
N LYS A 153 3.46 7.79 3.08
CA LYS A 153 4.31 8.89 3.58
C LYS A 153 5.64 8.38 4.13
N GLU A 154 5.63 7.28 4.87
CA GLU A 154 6.85 6.64 5.39
C GLU A 154 7.74 6.14 4.26
N LEU A 155 7.16 5.50 3.24
CA LEU A 155 7.89 5.03 2.06
C LEU A 155 8.54 6.20 1.30
N ILE A 156 7.81 7.28 1.05
CA ILE A 156 8.36 8.47 0.36
C ILE A 156 9.51 9.07 1.16
N LYS A 157 9.39 9.15 2.49
CA LYS A 157 10.47 9.64 3.35
C LYS A 157 11.69 8.72 3.30
N ALA A 158 11.47 7.40 3.36
CA ALA A 158 12.55 6.42 3.29
C ALA A 158 13.28 6.47 1.96
N ASN A 159 12.55 6.58 0.84
CA ASN A 159 13.15 6.76 -0.49
C ASN A 159 13.98 8.05 -0.56
N LYS A 160 13.43 9.17 -0.09
CA LYS A 160 14.19 10.43 -0.08
C LYS A 160 15.47 10.32 0.75
N ILE A 161 15.40 9.69 1.93
CA ILE A 161 16.59 9.46 2.77
C ILE A 161 17.60 8.57 2.05
N LYS A 162 17.15 7.52 1.34
CA LYS A 162 17.99 6.66 0.51
C LYS A 162 18.72 7.48 -0.54
N ASP A 163 17.99 8.31 -1.28
CA ASP A 163 18.52 9.10 -2.39
C ASP A 163 19.53 10.15 -1.88
N ASP A 164 19.18 10.89 -0.82
CA ASP A 164 20.06 11.87 -0.17
C ASP A 164 21.33 11.20 0.38
N PHE A 165 21.20 10.02 0.98
CA PHE A 165 22.32 9.25 1.50
C PHE A 165 23.28 8.81 0.38
N LEU A 166 22.76 8.23 -0.70
CA LEU A 166 23.59 7.76 -1.81
C LEU A 166 24.30 8.92 -2.52
N ALA A 167 23.61 10.04 -2.73
CA ALA A 167 24.21 11.24 -3.30
C ALA A 167 25.35 11.78 -2.44
N ASN A 168 25.11 11.95 -1.13
CA ASN A 168 26.12 12.48 -0.20
C ASN A 168 27.32 11.54 -0.05
N MET A 169 27.07 10.24 0.15
CA MET A 169 28.14 9.25 0.27
C MET A 169 29.00 9.18 -0.99
N SER A 170 28.43 9.30 -2.19
CA SER A 170 29.24 9.33 -3.41
C SER A 170 30.19 10.53 -3.43
N HIS A 171 29.72 11.74 -3.09
CA HIS A 171 30.58 12.91 -3.02
C HIS A 171 31.70 12.78 -1.98
N GLU A 172 31.37 12.23 -0.80
CA GLU A 172 32.34 12.01 0.28
C GLU A 172 33.36 10.92 -0.06
N LEU A 173 32.99 9.90 -0.83
CA LEU A 173 33.90 8.82 -1.26
C LEU A 173 34.74 9.21 -2.48
N LYS A 174 34.20 10.00 -3.41
CA LYS A 174 34.91 10.43 -4.63
C LYS A 174 36.16 11.24 -4.33
N THR A 175 36.10 12.09 -3.30
CA THR A 175 37.22 12.95 -2.89
C THR A 175 38.46 12.17 -2.43
N PRO A 176 38.38 11.27 -1.42
CA PRO A 176 39.52 10.47 -1.00
C PRO A 176 39.99 9.48 -2.07
N LEU A 177 39.08 8.91 -2.88
CA LEU A 177 39.44 8.04 -4.00
C LEU A 177 40.27 8.75 -5.07
N ASN A 178 39.86 9.97 -5.44
CA ASN A 178 40.63 10.80 -6.35
C ASN A 178 42.03 11.09 -5.80
N SER A 179 42.16 11.41 -4.51
CA SER A 179 43.46 11.59 -3.88
C SER A 179 44.33 10.33 -3.95
N ILE A 180 43.76 9.15 -3.67
CA ILE A 180 44.46 7.86 -3.77
C ILE A 180 44.88 7.57 -5.22
N SER A 181 44.02 7.84 -6.20
CA SER A 181 44.34 7.62 -7.62
C SER A 181 45.45 8.57 -8.09
N ILE A 182 45.41 9.85 -7.72
CA ILE A 182 46.47 10.82 -8.07
C ILE A 182 47.80 10.41 -7.46
N ILE A 183 47.82 10.10 -6.16
CA ILE A 183 49.06 9.74 -5.45
C ILE A 183 49.64 8.45 -6.02
N SER A 184 48.81 7.43 -6.24
CA SER A 184 49.27 6.17 -6.84
C SER A 184 49.77 6.34 -8.27
N LYS A 185 49.12 7.16 -9.12
CA LYS A 185 49.63 7.50 -10.46
C LYS A 185 50.97 8.22 -10.43
N VAL A 186 51.14 9.18 -9.51
CA VAL A 186 52.41 9.89 -9.35
C VAL A 186 53.52 8.95 -8.90
N MET A 187 53.25 8.06 -7.94
CA MET A 187 54.21 7.08 -7.47
C MET A 187 54.54 6.02 -8.53
N ALA A 188 53.56 5.58 -9.32
CA ALA A 188 53.75 4.60 -10.39
C ALA A 188 54.71 5.07 -11.49
N ASN A 189 54.83 6.39 -11.71
CA ASN A 189 55.77 6.97 -12.67
C ASN A 189 57.25 6.81 -12.26
N ASN A 190 57.53 6.49 -10.98
CA ASN A 190 58.86 6.20 -10.44
C ASN A 190 59.99 7.13 -10.95
N LYS A 191 59.74 8.44 -11.04
CA LYS A 191 60.67 9.41 -11.66
C LYS A 191 62.09 9.40 -11.10
N ASP A 192 62.24 9.04 -9.83
CA ASP A 192 63.53 9.00 -9.13
C ASP A 192 64.17 7.59 -9.10
N ASN A 193 63.55 6.57 -9.70
CA ASN A 193 63.97 5.16 -9.64
C ASN A 193 64.24 4.63 -8.21
N LYS A 194 63.47 5.11 -7.23
CA LYS A 194 63.63 4.75 -5.80
C LYS A 194 62.76 3.58 -5.35
N LEU A 195 61.76 3.20 -6.16
CA LEU A 195 60.84 2.10 -5.85
C LEU A 195 61.34 0.80 -6.47
N ASP A 196 61.30 -0.28 -5.70
CA ASP A 196 61.54 -1.64 -6.20
C ASP A 196 60.35 -2.16 -7.01
N ASP A 197 60.57 -3.24 -7.76
CA ASP A 197 59.57 -3.83 -8.66
C ASP A 197 58.30 -4.29 -7.91
N LEU A 198 58.46 -4.74 -6.67
CA LEU A 198 57.34 -5.16 -5.81
C LEU A 198 56.47 -3.95 -5.38
N SER A 199 57.09 -2.85 -4.95
CA SER A 199 56.39 -1.62 -4.58
C SER A 199 55.68 -0.99 -5.79
N LEU A 200 56.34 -0.98 -6.95
CA LEU A 200 55.73 -0.56 -8.21
C LEU A 200 54.51 -1.39 -8.57
N LYS A 201 54.59 -2.72 -8.43
CA LYS A 201 53.46 -3.62 -8.65
C LYS A 201 52.32 -3.33 -7.67
N ASN A 202 52.62 -3.14 -6.38
CA ASN A 202 51.62 -2.81 -5.36
C ASN A 202 50.92 -1.48 -5.62
N ILE A 203 51.66 -0.44 -6.03
CA ILE A 203 51.08 0.87 -6.38
C ILE A 203 50.14 0.77 -7.58
N LYS A 204 50.49 -0.03 -8.60
CA LYS A 204 49.62 -0.28 -9.75
C LYS A 204 48.32 -0.99 -9.32
N ILE A 205 48.41 -1.95 -8.39
CA ILE A 205 47.23 -2.60 -7.81
C ILE A 205 46.35 -1.59 -7.07
N ILE A 206 46.95 -0.73 -6.23
CA ILE A 206 46.20 0.33 -5.51
C ILE A 206 45.47 1.26 -6.49
N ASN A 207 46.14 1.69 -7.57
CA ASN A 207 45.48 2.54 -8.56
C ASN A 207 44.30 1.83 -9.23
N LYS A 208 44.47 0.55 -9.61
CA LYS A 208 43.41 -0.24 -10.22
C LYS A 208 42.21 -0.40 -9.27
N CYS A 209 42.44 -0.75 -8.01
CA CYS A 209 41.36 -0.85 -7.02
C CYS A 209 40.62 0.48 -6.78
N SER A 210 41.32 1.62 -6.85
CA SER A 210 40.71 2.94 -6.72
C SER A 210 39.83 3.29 -7.92
N GLU A 211 40.27 2.93 -9.13
CA GLU A 211 39.50 3.08 -10.37
C GLU A 211 38.24 2.19 -10.34
N ASP A 212 38.38 0.93 -9.93
CA ASP A 212 37.27 -0.02 -9.84
C ASP A 212 36.23 0.43 -8.79
N LEU A 213 36.66 0.90 -7.62
CA LEU A 213 35.72 1.40 -6.60
C LEU A 213 34.97 2.65 -7.06
N THR A 214 35.65 3.51 -7.83
CA THR A 214 35.02 4.71 -8.41
C THR A 214 33.94 4.34 -9.42
N GLU A 215 34.17 3.31 -10.25
CA GLU A 215 33.20 2.79 -11.20
C GLU A 215 31.95 2.26 -10.49
N ILE A 216 32.12 1.40 -9.48
CA ILE A 216 31.02 0.85 -8.67
C ILE A 216 30.18 1.96 -8.02
N ILE A 217 30.81 3.01 -7.47
CA ILE A 217 30.10 4.13 -6.87
C ILE A 217 29.25 4.87 -7.92
N ASN A 218 29.80 5.08 -9.12
CA ASN A 218 29.07 5.75 -10.20
C ASN A 218 27.89 4.89 -10.69
N ASP A 219 28.06 3.57 -10.79
CA ASP A 219 26.99 2.66 -11.21
C ASP A 219 25.82 2.66 -10.20
N ILE A 220 26.13 2.63 -8.89
CA ILE A 220 25.09 2.73 -7.83
C ILE A 220 24.33 4.06 -7.91
N LEU A 221 25.04 5.17 -8.17
CA LEU A 221 24.41 6.46 -8.37
C LEU A 221 23.52 6.51 -9.62
N ASP A 222 23.97 5.91 -10.72
CA ASP A 222 23.23 5.88 -11.97
C ASP A 222 21.93 5.08 -11.81
N ILE A 223 21.97 3.94 -11.13
CA ILE A 223 20.77 3.17 -10.76
C ILE A 223 19.80 4.04 -9.95
N SER A 224 20.31 4.77 -8.96
CA SER A 224 19.50 5.65 -8.11
C SER A 224 18.81 6.75 -8.93
N LYS A 225 19.53 7.37 -9.89
CA LYS A 225 18.95 8.38 -10.80
C LYS A 225 17.92 7.79 -11.76
N ILE A 226 18.10 6.56 -12.21
CA ILE A 226 17.12 5.84 -13.04
C ILE A 226 15.84 5.59 -12.27
N GLU A 227 15.93 5.08 -11.04
CA GLU A 227 14.76 4.84 -10.18
C GLU A 227 13.99 6.12 -9.86
N ALA A 228 14.70 7.26 -9.71
CA ALA A 228 14.10 8.57 -9.52
C ALA A 228 13.57 9.22 -10.81
N GLY A 229 13.86 8.66 -11.99
CA GLY A 229 13.51 9.26 -13.29
C GLY A 229 14.30 10.53 -13.63
N GLU A 230 15.43 10.77 -12.95
CA GLU A 230 16.28 11.97 -13.08
C GLU A 230 17.47 11.76 -14.03
N LEU A 231 17.61 10.56 -14.61
CA LEU A 231 18.69 10.28 -15.55
C LEU A 231 18.56 11.16 -16.80
N THR A 232 19.54 12.04 -16.99
CA THR A 232 19.64 12.87 -18.20
C THR A 232 20.54 12.19 -19.22
N ILE A 233 20.08 12.13 -20.48
CA ILE A 233 20.85 11.59 -21.61
C ILE A 233 21.39 12.78 -22.41
N THR A 234 22.72 12.89 -22.52
CA THR A 234 23.38 13.98 -23.23
C THR A 234 23.88 13.49 -24.58
N LYS A 235 23.09 13.71 -25.64
CA LYS A 235 23.42 13.26 -27.00
C LYS A 235 24.30 14.28 -27.72
N ASN A 236 25.44 13.83 -28.24
CA ASN A 236 26.35 14.59 -29.08
C ASN A 236 26.68 13.81 -30.35
N ASN A 237 27.19 14.51 -31.37
CA ASN A 237 27.68 13.86 -32.58
C ASN A 237 29.11 13.37 -32.32
N ILE A 238 29.33 12.06 -32.34
CA ILE A 238 30.60 11.43 -31.98
C ILE A 238 31.15 10.56 -33.11
N SER A 239 32.48 10.54 -33.26
CA SER A 239 33.17 9.65 -34.21
C SER A 239 33.06 8.21 -33.72
N LEU A 240 32.34 7.36 -34.46
CA LEU A 240 32.22 5.94 -34.15
C LEU A 240 33.58 5.24 -34.18
N LYS A 241 34.47 5.69 -35.08
CA LYS A 241 35.84 5.18 -35.17
C LYS A 241 36.61 5.42 -33.87
N ASN A 242 36.60 6.65 -33.36
CA ASN A 242 37.32 6.99 -32.14
C ASN A 242 36.76 6.22 -30.94
N LEU A 243 35.43 6.10 -30.86
CA LEU A 243 34.77 5.33 -29.81
C LEU A 243 35.24 3.87 -29.79
N ILE A 244 35.33 3.23 -30.94
CA ILE A 244 35.74 1.82 -31.06
C ILE A 244 37.23 1.64 -30.83
N GLU A 245 38.08 2.56 -31.30
CA GLU A 245 39.52 2.56 -31.02
C GLU A 245 39.78 2.66 -29.51
N GLU A 246 39.12 3.60 -28.82
CA GLU A 246 39.25 3.74 -27.37
C GLU A 246 38.79 2.50 -26.59
N LEU A 247 37.69 1.88 -27.02
CA LEU A 247 37.21 0.63 -26.42
C LEU A 247 38.21 -0.50 -26.67
N TYR A 248 38.71 -0.64 -27.89
CA TYR A 248 39.70 -1.66 -28.24
C TYR A 248 40.97 -1.53 -27.38
N ASP A 249 41.50 -0.31 -27.24
CA ASP A 249 42.69 -0.03 -26.43
C ASP A 249 42.48 -0.33 -24.95
N SER A 250 41.25 -0.20 -24.44
CA SER A 250 40.93 -0.57 -23.06
C SER A 250 40.87 -2.09 -22.82
N PHE A 251 40.47 -2.88 -23.83
CA PHE A 251 40.26 -4.32 -23.72
C PHE A 251 41.45 -5.15 -24.20
N ALA A 252 42.25 -4.64 -25.15
CA ALA A 252 43.38 -5.35 -25.72
C ALA A 252 44.41 -5.83 -24.67
N PRO A 253 44.78 -5.04 -23.64
CA PRO A 253 45.69 -5.51 -22.59
C PRO A 253 45.08 -6.64 -21.75
N ILE A 254 43.77 -6.62 -21.51
CA ILE A 254 43.04 -7.62 -20.74
C ILE A 254 42.96 -8.94 -21.52
N ALA A 255 42.62 -8.86 -22.81
CA ALA A 255 42.57 -10.01 -23.70
C ALA A 255 43.95 -10.64 -23.87
N HIS A 256 45.00 -9.82 -24.04
CA HIS A 256 46.38 -10.30 -24.12
C HIS A 256 46.79 -11.04 -22.83
N ASN A 257 46.48 -10.50 -21.66
CA ASN A 257 46.75 -11.16 -20.37
C ASN A 257 45.99 -12.50 -20.19
N LYS A 258 44.83 -12.64 -20.84
CA LYS A 258 44.03 -13.87 -20.86
C LYS A 258 44.35 -14.80 -22.04
N ASN A 259 45.33 -14.47 -22.88
CA ASN A 259 45.65 -15.19 -24.13
C ASN A 259 44.46 -15.35 -25.09
N ILE A 260 43.55 -14.37 -25.13
CA ILE A 260 42.38 -14.35 -26.02
C ILE A 260 42.74 -13.57 -27.28
N GLY A 261 42.47 -14.15 -28.46
CA GLY A 261 42.62 -13.47 -29.74
C GLY A 261 41.57 -12.36 -29.89
N PHE A 262 41.98 -11.10 -29.68
CA PHE A 262 41.10 -9.94 -29.82
C PHE A 262 41.43 -9.19 -31.11
N ILE A 263 40.55 -9.29 -32.10
CA ILE A 263 40.76 -8.76 -33.45
C ILE A 263 39.79 -7.62 -33.70
N ASN A 264 40.31 -6.42 -33.98
CA ASN A 264 39.50 -5.30 -34.45
C ASN A 264 39.32 -5.38 -35.98
N ASN A 265 38.14 -5.79 -36.45
CA ASN A 265 37.79 -5.79 -37.87
C ASN A 265 36.76 -4.69 -38.19
N PHE A 266 37.08 -3.44 -37.82
CA PHE A 266 36.23 -2.29 -38.09
C PHE A 266 36.48 -1.72 -39.48
N GLN A 267 35.49 -1.82 -40.37
CA GLN A 267 35.60 -1.41 -41.79
C GLN A 267 34.81 -0.13 -42.15
N ILE A 268 34.20 0.56 -41.17
CA ILE A 268 33.38 1.75 -41.43
C ILE A 268 34.26 3.00 -41.29
N ASN A 269 34.46 3.74 -42.38
CA ASN A 269 35.21 4.98 -42.40
C ASN A 269 34.26 6.18 -42.32
N ASN A 270 34.30 6.90 -41.20
CA ASN A 270 33.67 8.22 -40.96
C ASN A 270 32.16 8.30 -40.71
N ASP A 271 31.57 7.34 -40.00
CA ASP A 271 30.23 7.55 -39.46
C ASP A 271 30.30 8.27 -38.11
N ASN A 272 29.77 9.48 -38.08
CA ASN A 272 29.44 10.14 -36.83
C ASN A 272 28.05 9.68 -36.40
N ILE A 273 27.90 9.27 -35.14
CA ILE A 273 26.61 8.87 -34.56
C ILE A 273 26.15 9.92 -33.55
N PHE A 274 24.84 10.15 -33.49
CA PHE A 274 24.24 11.07 -32.53
C PHE A 274 23.75 10.30 -31.30
N THR A 275 24.59 10.19 -30.27
CA THR A 275 24.32 9.40 -29.06
C THR A 275 24.96 10.02 -27.82
N ASP A 276 24.64 9.48 -26.65
CA ASP A 276 25.38 9.73 -25.42
C ASP A 276 26.61 8.82 -25.36
N GLU A 277 27.78 9.42 -25.56
CA GLU A 277 29.06 8.73 -25.63
C GLU A 277 29.36 7.95 -24.35
N HIS A 278 29.11 8.56 -23.19
CA HIS A 278 29.42 7.96 -21.90
C HIS A 278 28.56 6.72 -21.65
N ARG A 279 27.25 6.84 -21.91
CA ARG A 279 26.31 5.72 -21.78
C ARG A 279 26.59 4.62 -22.79
N THR A 280 26.93 4.99 -24.02
CA THR A 280 27.29 4.01 -25.06
C THR A 280 28.54 3.22 -24.67
N LYS A 281 29.58 3.90 -24.15
CA LYS A 281 30.78 3.23 -23.60
C LYS A 281 30.43 2.31 -22.43
N GLN A 282 29.59 2.75 -21.50
CA GLN A 282 29.17 1.95 -20.35
C GLN A 282 28.43 0.67 -20.78
N ILE A 283 27.51 0.78 -21.73
CA ILE A 283 26.78 -0.39 -22.28
C ILE A 283 27.75 -1.38 -22.92
N ILE A 284 28.67 -0.91 -23.77
CA ILE A 284 29.63 -1.78 -24.47
C ILE A 284 30.62 -2.40 -23.48
N LYS A 285 31.06 -1.65 -22.47
CA LYS A 285 31.93 -2.18 -21.41
C LYS A 285 31.26 -3.28 -20.61
N ASN A 286 30.03 -3.06 -20.16
CA ASN A 286 29.26 -4.05 -19.40
C ASN A 286 28.97 -5.30 -20.24
N TRP A 287 28.79 -5.15 -21.56
CA TRP A 287 28.60 -6.29 -22.44
C TRP A 287 29.89 -7.10 -22.64
N ASN A 288 31.03 -6.44 -22.78
CA ASN A 288 32.33 -7.09 -22.96
C ASN A 288 33.02 -7.49 -21.65
N ASP A 289 32.35 -7.35 -20.51
CA ASP A 289 32.87 -7.81 -19.23
C ASP A 289 33.06 -9.35 -19.27
N PRO A 290 34.29 -9.86 -19.11
CA PRO A 290 34.58 -11.28 -19.23
C PRO A 290 33.71 -12.19 -18.36
N GLU A 291 33.26 -11.73 -17.18
CA GLU A 291 32.37 -12.52 -16.31
C GLU A 291 30.96 -12.70 -16.90
N VAL A 292 30.51 -11.73 -17.72
CA VAL A 292 29.24 -11.79 -18.46
C VAL A 292 29.39 -12.60 -19.75
N VAL A 293 30.54 -12.49 -20.42
CA VAL A 293 30.83 -13.16 -21.71
C VAL A 293 31.00 -14.68 -21.55
N ASP A 294 31.51 -15.17 -20.41
CA ASP A 294 31.57 -16.61 -20.11
C ASP A 294 30.16 -17.26 -20.04
N THR A 295 29.10 -16.47 -19.83
CA THR A 295 27.71 -16.96 -19.81
C THR A 295 27.10 -17.10 -21.23
N PHE A 296 27.63 -16.37 -22.22
CA PHE A 296 27.09 -16.34 -23.59
C PHE A 296 27.89 -17.16 -24.63
N LEU A 297 29.06 -17.68 -24.25
CA LEU A 297 29.88 -18.54 -25.14
C LEU A 297 29.75 -20.06 -24.85
N ILE A 298 28.78 -20.48 -24.02
CA ILE A 298 28.47 -21.90 -23.76
C ILE A 298 27.21 -22.40 -24.52
N SER A 299 26.64 -21.60 -25.41
CA SER A 299 25.57 -22.04 -26.35
C SER A 299 26.03 -21.99 -27.79
#